data_AF-A0A5C9EZE8-F1
#
_entry.id   AF-A0A5C9EZE8-F1
#
_cell.length_a   1.000
_cell.length_b   1.000
_cell.length_c   1.000
_cell.angle_alpha   90.00
_cell.angle_beta   90.00
_cell.angle_gamma   90.00
#
_symmetry.space_group_name_H-M   'P 1'
#
loop_
_entity.id
_entity.type
_entity.pdbx_description
1 polymer ?
#
loop_
_entity_poly.entity_id
_entity_poly.type
_entity_poly.pdbx_seq_one_letter_code
_entity_poly.pdbx_strand_id
1 'polypeptide(L)'
;MMKKPVWEDRSVLLKKEREFIEELERGAKQKLFIDINERNEIVELSTLDCGIKKIPEGLGRLKPLEYFDIKDDKISELPSSIGDLHELKHLLIY
;
A
#
# COMPACT_ATOMS: atom_id res chain seq x y z
N MET A 1 -25.44 0.84 10.74
CA MET A 1 -24.29 1.77 10.56
C MET A 1 -23.47 1.26 9.40
N MET A 2 -23.27 2.05 8.34
CA MET A 2 -22.37 1.67 7.23
C MET A 2 -20.93 1.66 7.76
N LYS A 3 -20.18 0.58 7.50
CA LYS A 3 -18.73 0.57 7.75
C LYS A 3 -18.09 1.58 6.80
N LYS A 4 -17.26 2.49 7.33
CA LYS A 4 -16.48 3.41 6.52
C LYS A 4 -15.49 2.61 5.66
N PRO A 5 -15.20 3.05 4.42
CA PRO A 5 -14.18 2.39 3.62
C PRO A 5 -12.79 2.50 4.28
N VAL A 6 -11.91 1.55 4.03
CA VAL A 6 -10.61 1.40 4.71
C VAL A 6 -9.72 2.64 4.59
N TRP A 7 -9.81 3.36 3.46
CA TRP A 7 -9.10 4.61 3.24
C TRP A 7 -9.60 5.78 4.13
N GLU A 8 -10.82 5.71 4.68
CA GLU A 8 -11.34 6.66 5.68
C GLU A 8 -10.96 6.25 7.10
N ASP A 9 -11.03 4.95 7.42
CA ASP A 9 -10.79 4.41 8.75
C ASP A 9 -9.74 3.30 8.72
N ARG A 10 -8.50 3.68 9.04
CA ARG A 10 -7.37 2.74 9.10
C ARG A 10 -7.37 1.88 10.35
N SER A 11 -8.28 2.08 11.31
CA SER A 11 -8.28 1.34 12.57
C SER A 11 -8.39 -0.17 12.35
N VAL A 12 -9.07 -0.57 11.27
CA VAL A 12 -9.26 -1.97 10.86
C VAL A 12 -7.98 -2.67 10.42
N LEU A 13 -6.96 -1.94 9.96
CA LEU A 13 -5.69 -2.51 9.51
C LEU A 13 -4.95 -3.20 10.65
N LEU A 14 -4.23 -4.27 10.32
CA LEU A 14 -3.29 -4.87 11.25
C LEU A 14 -2.21 -3.85 11.62
N LYS A 15 -1.67 -3.94 12.84
CA LYS A 15 -0.65 -3.00 13.33
C LYS A 15 0.52 -2.85 12.35
N LYS A 16 1.03 -3.96 11.81
CA LYS A 16 2.14 -3.99 10.84
C LYS A 16 1.83 -3.21 9.55
N GLU A 17 0.58 -3.24 9.10
CA GLU A 17 0.15 -2.62 7.85
C GLU A 17 -0.10 -1.14 8.06
N ARG A 18 -0.70 -0.78 9.19
CA ARG A 18 -0.84 0.61 9.61
C ARG A 18 0.50 1.33 9.67
N GLU A 19 1.49 0.71 10.32
CA GLU A 19 2.86 1.24 10.41
C GLU A 19 3.50 1.44 9.03
N PHE A 20 3.34 0.45 8.14
CA PHE A 20 3.84 0.56 6.77
C PHE A 20 3.16 1.70 6.00
N ILE A 21 1.84 1.81 6.08
CA ILE A 21 1.06 2.86 5.41
C ILE A 21 1.42 4.24 5.95
N GLU A 22 1.57 4.40 7.27
CA GLU A 22 2.04 5.65 7.89
C GLU A 22 3.44 6.04 7.39
N GLU A 23 4.35 5.07 7.21
CA GLU A 23 5.67 5.33 6.65
C GLU A 23 5.61 5.71 5.16
N LEU A 24 4.85 4.96 4.37
CA LEU A 24 4.70 5.19 2.93
C LEU A 24 4.08 6.57 2.65
N GLU A 25 3.15 7.00 3.49
CA GLU A 25 2.48 8.30 3.36
C GLU A 25 3.27 9.48 3.93
N ARG A 26 4.45 9.25 4.51
CA ARG A 26 5.29 10.33 5.06
C ARG A 26 5.78 11.24 3.92
N GLY A 27 4.96 12.22 3.58
CA GLY A 27 5.16 13.14 2.45
C GLY A 27 4.21 12.95 1.27
N ALA A 28 3.22 12.06 1.37
CA ALA A 28 2.17 11.94 0.37
C ALA A 28 1.22 13.14 0.42
N LYS A 29 0.76 13.60 -0.75
CA LYS A 29 -0.18 14.72 -0.90
C LYS A 29 -1.61 14.33 -0.49
N GLN A 30 -1.94 13.05 -0.60
CA GLN A 30 -3.27 12.51 -0.37
C GLN A 30 -3.19 11.09 0.20
N LYS A 31 -4.32 10.60 0.71
CA LYS A 31 -4.43 9.24 1.21
C LYS A 31 -4.39 8.22 0.09
N LEU A 32 -3.81 7.07 0.39
CA LEU A 32 -3.78 5.89 -0.48
C LEU A 32 -5.14 5.20 -0.52
N PHE A 33 -5.44 4.58 -1.66
CA PHE A 33 -6.52 3.60 -1.77
C PHE A 33 -6.00 2.25 -1.30
N ILE A 34 -6.77 1.60 -0.43
CA ILE A 34 -6.41 0.34 0.21
C ILE A 34 -7.64 -0.55 0.19
N ASP A 35 -7.48 -1.77 -0.31
CA ASP A 35 -8.45 -2.84 -0.10
C ASP A 35 -7.86 -3.94 0.79
N ILE A 36 -8.73 -4.59 1.56
CA ILE A 36 -8.35 -5.62 2.51
C ILE A 36 -9.22 -6.87 2.37
N ASN A 37 -8.64 -8.02 2.67
CA ASN A 37 -9.39 -9.27 2.76
C ASN A 37 -10.19 -9.37 4.08
N GLU A 38 -10.91 -10.48 4.27
CA GLU A 38 -11.72 -10.75 5.47
C GLU A 38 -10.91 -10.83 6.78
N ARG A 39 -9.58 -10.96 6.69
CA ARG A 39 -8.64 -10.98 7.83
C ARG A 39 -8.05 -9.59 8.12
N ASN A 40 -8.56 -8.57 7.44
CA ASN A 40 -8.07 -7.21 7.43
C ASN A 40 -6.62 -7.06 6.94
N GLU A 41 -6.16 -7.97 6.08
CA GLU A 41 -4.84 -7.86 5.44
C GLU A 41 -4.96 -7.14 4.09
N ILE A 42 -3.99 -6.30 3.75
CA ILE A 42 -3.97 -5.54 2.50
C ILE A 42 -3.80 -6.49 1.31
N VAL A 43 -4.74 -6.39 0.36
CA VAL A 43 -4.72 -7.12 -0.92
C VAL A 43 -4.53 -6.19 -2.12
N GLU A 44 -4.96 -4.92 -1.98
CA GLU A 44 -4.75 -3.89 -2.98
C GLU A 44 -4.20 -2.63 -2.31
N LEU A 45 -3.15 -2.08 -2.93
CA LEU A 45 -2.59 -0.79 -2.57
C LEU A 45 -2.44 0.04 -3.83
N SER A 46 -3.18 1.14 -3.91
CA SER A 46 -3.13 2.02 -5.07
C SER A 46 -3.00 3.50 -4.71
N THR A 47 -2.28 4.23 -5.56
CA THR A 47 -1.98 5.65 -5.42
C THR A 47 -2.39 6.36 -6.71
N LEU A 48 -2.62 7.67 -6.62
CA LEU A 48 -2.91 8.48 -7.79
C LEU A 48 -2.35 9.89 -7.56
N ASP A 49 -1.17 10.19 -8.13
CA ASP A 49 -0.45 11.45 -7.91
C ASP A 49 -0.30 11.80 -6.41
N CYS A 50 0.12 10.81 -5.62
CA CYS A 50 0.38 11.01 -4.20
C CYS A 50 1.72 11.73 -3.97
N GLY A 51 2.59 11.83 -4.98
CA GLY A 51 3.92 12.41 -4.86
C GLY A 51 4.90 11.55 -4.07
N ILE A 52 4.64 10.24 -4.00
CA ILE A 52 5.50 9.29 -3.30
C ILE A 52 6.85 9.23 -4.02
N LYS A 53 7.93 9.27 -3.24
CA LYS A 53 9.31 9.29 -3.76
C LYS A 53 10.05 7.98 -3.54
N LYS A 54 9.67 7.25 -2.49
CA LYS A 54 10.30 6.01 -2.08
C LYS A 54 9.28 5.10 -1.44
N ILE A 55 9.37 3.83 -1.78
CA ILE A 55 8.58 2.78 -1.13
C ILE A 55 9.45 2.15 -0.03
N PRO A 56 8.94 2.01 1.20
CA PRO A 56 9.69 1.41 2.30
C PRO A 56 10.01 -0.06 2.08
N GLU A 57 11.12 -0.54 2.64
CA GLU A 57 11.49 -1.98 2.68
C GLU A 57 10.48 -2.83 3.47
N GLY A 58 9.54 -2.21 4.19
CA GLY A 58 8.42 -2.91 4.82
C GLY A 58 7.43 -3.52 3.82
N LEU A 59 7.49 -3.16 2.54
CA LEU A 59 6.54 -3.61 1.50
C LEU A 59 6.40 -5.13 1.47
N GLY A 60 7.51 -5.87 1.50
CA GLY A 60 7.51 -7.35 1.45
C GLY A 60 6.79 -8.06 2.61
N ARG A 61 6.31 -7.32 3.63
CA ARG A 61 5.49 -7.84 4.73
C ARG A 61 4.01 -7.96 4.38
N LEU A 62 3.56 -7.30 3.31
CA LEU A 62 2.20 -7.36 2.78
C LEU A 62 2.03 -8.63 1.94
N LYS A 63 2.19 -9.80 2.57
CA LYS A 63 2.19 -11.11 1.87
C LYS A 63 0.96 -11.37 0.98
N PRO A 64 -0.25 -10.94 1.36
CA PRO A 64 -1.44 -11.12 0.52
C PRO A 64 -1.61 -10.07 -0.58
N LEU A 65 -0.68 -9.11 -0.72
CA LEU A 65 -0.81 -8.04 -1.71
C LEU A 65 -0.81 -8.62 -3.12
N GLU A 66 -1.93 -8.45 -3.83
CA GLU A 66 -2.11 -8.95 -5.19
C GLU A 66 -1.97 -7.83 -6.23
N TYR A 67 -2.34 -6.60 -5.86
CA TYR A 67 -2.35 -5.45 -6.76
C TYR A 67 -1.62 -4.28 -6.11
N PHE A 68 -0.57 -3.81 -6.79
CA PHE A 68 0.21 -2.65 -6.37
C PHE A 68 0.33 -1.66 -7.53
N ASP A 69 -0.32 -0.50 -7.37
CA ASP A 69 -0.36 0.56 -8.38
C ASP A 69 0.11 1.87 -7.77
N ILE A 70 1.26 2.34 -8.20
CA ILE A 70 1.91 3.56 -7.73
C ILE A 70 2.15 4.51 -8.90
N LYS A 71 1.20 4.53 -9.82
CA LYS A 71 1.28 5.35 -11.01
C LYS A 71 1.33 6.85 -10.70
N ASP A 72 1.98 7.59 -11.59
CA ASP A 72 2.08 9.04 -11.51
C ASP A 72 2.79 9.54 -10.22
N ASP A 73 3.49 8.64 -9.51
CA ASP A 73 4.39 8.97 -8.43
C ASP A 73 5.83 9.17 -8.93
N LYS A 74 6.70 9.75 -8.10
CA LYS A 74 8.09 10.08 -8.46
C LYS A 74 9.07 9.01 -7.97
N ILE A 75 8.70 7.76 -8.11
CA ILE A 75 9.45 6.63 -7.56
C ILE A 75 10.60 6.29 -8.51
N SER A 76 11.82 6.33 -8.00
CA SER A 76 13.03 6.00 -8.77
C SER A 76 13.49 4.55 -8.62
N GLU A 77 13.07 3.89 -7.53
CA GLU A 77 13.50 2.53 -7.18
C GLU A 77 12.39 1.77 -6.45
N LEU A 78 12.31 0.47 -6.71
CA LEU A 78 11.56 -0.47 -5.88
C LEU A 78 12.46 -1.04 -4.77
N PRO A 79 11.91 -1.30 -3.58
CA PRO A 79 12.66 -1.90 -2.48
C PRO A 79 12.98 -3.37 -2.84
N SER A 80 14.10 -3.88 -2.32
CA SER A 80 14.52 -5.26 -2.57
C SER A 80 13.48 -6.29 -2.10
N SER A 81 12.75 -5.96 -1.03
CA SER A 81 11.61 -6.71 -0.51
C SER A 81 10.40 -6.81 -1.46
N ILE A 82 10.38 -6.19 -2.63
CA ILE A 82 9.34 -6.46 -3.64
C ILE A 82 9.33 -7.95 -4.05
N GLY A 83 10.50 -8.62 -4.01
CA GLY A 83 10.62 -10.05 -4.32
C GLY A 83 9.96 -10.98 -3.29
N ASP A 84 9.60 -10.45 -2.13
CA ASP A 84 8.95 -11.17 -1.05
C ASP A 84 7.41 -11.21 -1.17
N LEU A 85 6.86 -10.52 -2.18
CA LEU A 85 5.42 -10.47 -2.47
C LEU A 85 5.00 -11.60 -3.42
N HIS A 86 4.95 -12.82 -2.90
CA HIS A 86 4.69 -14.01 -3.73
C HIS A 86 3.28 -14.07 -4.34
N GLU A 87 2.32 -13.33 -3.78
CA GLU A 87 0.95 -13.25 -4.30
C GLU A 87 0.72 -12.07 -5.26
N LEU A 88 1.75 -11.26 -5.55
CA LEU A 88 1.63 -10.08 -6.39
C LEU A 88 1.36 -10.49 -7.85
N LYS A 89 0.19 -10.10 -8.37
CA LYS A 89 -0.25 -10.38 -9.74
C LYS A 89 -0.09 -9.18 -10.66
N HIS A 90 -0.26 -7.98 -10.10
CA HIS A 90 -0.22 -6.73 -10.84
C HIS A 90 0.70 -5.72 -10.16
N LEU A 91 1.73 -5.29 -10.89
CA LEU A 91 2.62 -4.21 -10.51
C LEU A 91 2.56 -3.13 -11.59
N LEU A 92 2.02 -1.96 -11.25
CA LEU A 92 1.93 -0.82 -12.15
C LEU A 92 2.82 0.31 -11.65
N ILE A 93 3.85 0.61 -12.46
CA ILE A 93 4.82 1.69 -12.24
C ILE A 93 5.01 2.40 -13.59
N TYR A 94 4.78 3.72 -13.65
CA TYR A 94 5.05 4.52 -14.84
C TYR A 94 5.33 5.98 -14.48
#